data_AF-A0A286NCJ3-F1
#
_entry.id   AF-A0A286NCJ3-F1
#
_cell.length_a   1.000
_cell.length_b   1.000
_cell.length_c   1.000
_cell.angle_alpha   90.00
_cell.angle_beta   90.00
_cell.angle_gamma   90.00
#
_symmetry.space_group_name_H-M   'P 1'
#
loop_
_entity.id
_entity.type
_entity.pdbx_description
1 polymer ?
#
loop_
_entity_poly.entity_id
_entity_poly.type
_entity_poly.pdbx_seq_one_letter_code
_entity_poly.pdbx_strand_id
1 'polypeptide(L)'
;MVCSHKRRLVLNKGLTLSALIAMTPEDYEQFRSDGWSSRKVLTQAVLRELLLPEGWVVSPENHTEYGGVWPVSLRYVPPHGRHWFMLTSPGEVCDHWMLLLQSASGQRIKCLLRMPVLDTFLINSLLLRADVLDKKRYTLAGLANELAVFTETATHGRRP
;
A
#
# COMPACT_ATOMS: atom_id res chain seq x y z
N MET A 1 5.71 19.33 22.23
CA MET A 1 5.01 18.61 23.32
C MET A 1 3.62 18.06 22.91
N VAL A 2 2.89 18.70 21.98
CA VAL A 2 1.55 18.27 21.50
C VAL A 2 1.57 16.94 20.73
N CYS A 3 2.62 16.68 19.94
CA CYS A 3 2.78 15.46 19.14
C CYS A 3 2.89 14.17 20.02
N SER A 4 3.41 14.28 21.24
CA SER A 4 3.57 13.12 22.15
C SER A 4 2.26 12.69 22.84
N HIS A 5 1.30 13.60 23.02
CA HIS A 5 0.03 13.30 23.68
C HIS A 5 -0.98 12.63 22.73
N LYS A 6 -1.05 13.08 21.47
CA LYS A 6 -1.78 12.39 20.40
C LYS A 6 -1.27 10.95 20.22
N ARG A 7 0.07 10.76 20.21
CA ARG A 7 0.73 9.45 20.10
C ARG A 7 0.33 8.44 21.17
N ARG A 8 0.30 8.86 22.45
CA ARG A 8 -0.07 7.95 23.55
C ARG A 8 -1.51 7.49 23.45
N LEU A 9 -2.41 8.34 22.95
CA LEU A 9 -3.82 7.99 22.74
C LEU A 9 -4.02 7.04 21.53
N VAL A 10 -3.26 7.22 20.45
CA VAL A 10 -3.31 6.33 19.26
C VAL A 10 -2.70 4.96 19.55
N LEU A 11 -1.56 4.90 20.25
CA LEU A 11 -0.94 3.64 20.65
C LEU A 11 -1.78 2.89 21.72
N ASN A 12 -2.43 3.60 22.65
CA ASN A 12 -3.26 2.97 23.70
C ASN A 12 -4.65 2.52 23.20
N LYS A 13 -5.13 2.99 22.06
CA LYS A 13 -6.44 2.62 21.47
C LYS A 13 -6.35 1.76 20.21
N GLY A 14 -5.13 1.48 19.73
CA GLY A 14 -4.88 0.80 18.47
C GLY A 14 -4.91 1.77 17.27
N LEU A 15 -4.08 1.49 16.26
CA LEU A 15 -4.09 2.19 14.98
C LEU A 15 -5.30 1.74 14.15
N THR A 16 -6.37 2.54 14.17
CA THR A 16 -7.56 2.35 13.33
C THR A 16 -7.37 2.93 11.93
N LEU A 17 -8.22 2.56 10.97
CA LEU A 17 -8.26 3.20 9.65
C LEU A 17 -8.34 4.73 9.71
N SER A 18 -9.22 5.29 10.54
CA SER A 18 -9.36 6.74 10.70
C SER A 18 -8.06 7.39 11.20
N ALA A 19 -7.30 6.69 12.05
CA ALA A 19 -6.00 7.18 12.50
C ALA A 19 -4.96 7.15 11.35
N LEU A 20 -4.90 6.06 10.58
CA LEU A 20 -4.01 5.94 9.42
C LEU A 20 -4.27 7.02 8.37
N ILE A 21 -5.55 7.31 8.08
CA ILE A 21 -5.95 8.37 7.14
C ILE A 21 -5.53 9.76 7.62
N ALA A 22 -5.53 10.00 8.94
CA ALA A 22 -5.20 11.29 9.53
C ALA A 22 -3.70 11.51 9.76
N MET A 23 -2.85 10.50 9.54
CA MET A 23 -1.40 10.58 9.73
C MET A 23 -0.73 11.38 8.62
N THR A 24 0.23 12.20 9.01
CA THR A 24 1.16 12.90 8.11
C THR A 24 2.34 12.01 7.72
N PRO A 25 3.08 12.31 6.63
CA PRO A 25 4.31 11.60 6.29
C PRO A 25 5.29 11.51 7.48
N GLU A 26 5.43 12.58 8.27
CA GLU A 26 6.28 12.60 9.46
C GLU A 26 5.80 11.63 10.54
N ASP A 27 4.48 11.44 10.69
CA ASP A 27 3.96 10.45 11.63
C ASP A 27 4.35 9.03 11.19
N TYR A 28 4.27 8.70 9.89
CA TYR A 28 4.73 7.40 9.36
C TYR A 28 6.23 7.20 9.62
N GLU A 29 7.03 8.22 9.37
CA GLU A 29 8.47 8.19 9.58
C GLU A 29 8.86 8.03 11.04
N GLN A 30 8.09 8.63 11.96
CA GLN A 30 8.30 8.44 13.38
C GLN A 30 8.18 6.96 13.76
N PHE A 31 7.18 6.22 13.27
CA PHE A 31 7.07 4.77 13.52
C PHE A 31 8.28 3.99 12.99
N ARG A 32 8.87 4.40 11.86
CA ARG A 32 10.10 3.80 11.33
C ARG A 32 11.29 4.10 12.27
N SER A 33 11.45 5.36 12.70
CA SER A 33 12.54 5.80 13.58
C SER A 33 12.46 5.22 15.00
N ASP A 34 11.26 4.91 15.49
CA ASP A 34 11.01 4.29 16.79
C ASP A 34 11.45 2.80 16.84
N GLY A 35 11.88 2.23 15.71
CA GLY A 35 12.46 0.91 15.58
C GLY A 35 11.50 -0.16 15.07
N TRP A 36 12.04 -1.36 14.83
CA TRP A 36 11.36 -2.44 14.08
C TRP A 36 10.03 -2.88 14.69
N SER A 37 9.93 -2.93 16.02
CA SER A 37 8.68 -3.30 16.69
C SER A 37 7.57 -2.27 16.43
N SER A 38 7.89 -0.97 16.49
CA SER A 38 6.96 0.12 16.22
C SER A 38 6.51 0.09 14.75
N ARG A 39 7.47 -0.03 13.83
CA ARG A 39 7.21 -0.19 12.40
C ARG A 39 6.35 -1.41 12.07
N LYS A 40 6.57 -2.54 12.75
CA LYS A 40 5.75 -3.74 12.60
C LYS A 40 4.32 -3.51 13.04
N VAL A 41 4.08 -2.82 14.16
CA VAL A 41 2.72 -2.46 14.61
C VAL A 41 1.98 -1.63 13.55
N LEU A 42 2.65 -0.62 12.99
CA LEU A 42 2.11 0.20 11.90
C LEU A 42 1.82 -0.64 10.65
N THR A 43 2.77 -1.47 10.22
CA THR A 43 2.62 -2.34 9.04
C THR A 43 1.45 -3.30 9.20
N GLN A 44 1.28 -3.90 10.38
CA GLN A 44 0.15 -4.77 10.69
C GLN A 44 -1.18 -4.01 10.76
N ALA A 45 -1.19 -2.75 11.19
CA ALA A 45 -2.38 -1.93 11.17
C ALA A 45 -2.85 -1.67 9.73
N VAL A 46 -1.95 -1.28 8.83
CA VAL A 46 -2.26 -1.10 7.40
C VAL A 46 -2.74 -2.40 6.77
N LEU A 47 -2.06 -3.52 7.07
CA LEU A 47 -2.40 -4.82 6.53
C LEU A 47 -3.83 -5.26 6.87
N ARG A 48 -4.31 -4.97 8.08
CA ARG A 48 -5.67 -5.34 8.54
C ARG A 48 -6.79 -4.60 7.80
N GLU A 49 -6.50 -3.46 7.18
CA GLU A 49 -7.49 -2.64 6.49
C GLU A 49 -7.66 -3.02 5.00
N LEU A 50 -6.86 -3.99 4.53
CA LEU A 50 -6.77 -4.34 3.11
C LEU A 50 -7.16 -5.79 2.87
N LEU A 51 -7.83 -6.03 1.74
CA LEU A 51 -8.21 -7.36 1.32
C LEU A 51 -7.03 -8.08 0.68
N LEU A 52 -7.01 -9.41 0.84
CA LEU A 52 -6.11 -10.31 0.16
C LEU A 52 -6.93 -11.18 -0.79
N PRO A 53 -6.74 -11.06 -2.12
CA PRO A 53 -7.40 -11.96 -3.07
C PRO A 53 -7.05 -13.42 -2.79
N GLU A 54 -7.98 -14.33 -3.12
CA GLU A 54 -7.83 -15.75 -2.82
C GLU A 54 -6.57 -16.35 -3.47
N GLY A 55 -5.77 -17.08 -2.68
CA GLY A 55 -4.54 -17.73 -3.12
C GLY A 55 -3.34 -16.78 -3.26
N TRP A 56 -3.53 -15.46 -3.14
CA TRP A 56 -2.44 -14.52 -3.13
C TRP A 56 -1.73 -14.54 -1.77
N VAL A 57 -0.47 -14.11 -1.77
CA VAL A 57 0.31 -13.90 -0.55
C VAL A 57 0.62 -12.42 -0.40
N VAL A 58 0.51 -11.92 0.83
CA VAL A 58 1.00 -10.58 1.19
C VAL A 58 2.30 -10.71 1.97
N SER A 59 3.35 -10.07 1.47
CA SER A 59 4.69 -10.11 2.03
C SER A 59 5.10 -8.70 2.49
N PRO A 60 4.95 -8.36 3.78
CA PRO A 60 5.35 -7.07 4.33
C PRO A 60 6.88 -6.96 4.42
N GLU A 61 7.41 -5.75 4.25
CA GLU A 61 8.77 -5.43 4.68
C GLU A 61 8.80 -5.26 6.20
N ASN A 62 9.61 -6.06 6.90
CA ASN A 62 9.72 -5.97 8.36
C ASN A 62 11.00 -5.23 8.78
N HIS A 63 12.04 -5.34 7.96
CA HIS A 63 13.35 -4.72 8.16
C HIS A 63 13.76 -3.98 6.89
N THR A 64 14.68 -4.52 6.11
CA THR A 64 15.19 -3.87 4.89
C THR A 64 15.21 -4.82 3.71
N GLU A 65 14.35 -5.85 3.73
CA GLU A 65 14.29 -6.88 2.68
C GLU A 65 13.98 -6.29 1.30
N TYR A 66 13.32 -5.13 1.26
CA TYR A 66 12.98 -4.37 0.06
C TYR A 66 13.70 -3.01 -0.01
N GLY A 67 14.75 -2.82 0.79
CA GLY A 67 15.59 -1.62 0.83
C GLY A 67 15.31 -0.67 1.99
N GLY A 68 14.26 -0.87 2.79
CA GLY A 68 13.95 -0.05 3.97
C GLY A 68 13.51 1.38 3.66
N VAL A 69 13.16 1.64 2.40
CA VAL A 69 12.91 2.99 1.86
C VAL A 69 11.64 3.62 2.45
N TRP A 70 10.59 2.82 2.61
CA TRP A 70 9.26 3.31 2.99
C TRP A 70 8.92 2.91 4.42
N PRO A 71 8.27 3.75 5.23
CA PRO A 71 7.80 3.33 6.56
C PRO A 71 6.93 2.06 6.51
N VAL A 72 6.06 1.94 5.51
CA VAL A 72 5.33 0.70 5.20
C VAL A 72 5.55 0.32 3.73
N SER A 73 5.91 -0.93 3.49
CA SER A 73 5.95 -1.53 2.15
C SER A 73 5.31 -2.92 2.20
N LEU A 74 4.27 -3.14 1.40
CA LEU A 74 3.58 -4.43 1.27
C LEU A 74 3.66 -4.91 -0.17
N ARG A 75 4.04 -6.17 -0.38
CA ARG A 75 3.95 -6.83 -1.69
C ARG A 75 2.80 -7.83 -1.72
N TYR A 76 1.84 -7.62 -2.61
CA TYR A 76 0.77 -8.56 -2.93
C TYR A 76 1.20 -9.39 -4.14
N VAL A 77 1.39 -10.68 -3.91
CA VAL A 77 2.00 -11.62 -4.85
C VAL A 77 0.93 -12.62 -5.30
N PRO A 78 0.52 -12.60 -6.58
CA PRO A 78 -0.34 -13.64 -7.15
C PRO A 78 0.37 -15.01 -7.17
N PRO A 79 -0.37 -16.14 -7.17
CA PRO A 79 0.20 -17.50 -7.04
C PRO A 79 1.35 -17.81 -8.00
N HIS A 80 1.33 -17.26 -9.22
CA HIS A 80 2.34 -17.52 -10.23
C HIS A 80 3.64 -16.71 -10.08
N GLY A 81 3.68 -15.72 -9.20
CA GLY A 81 4.89 -14.94 -8.89
C GLY A 81 5.50 -14.10 -10.03
N ARG A 82 4.87 -14.01 -11.21
CA ARG A 82 5.40 -13.29 -12.39
C ARG A 82 5.46 -11.76 -12.22
N HIS A 83 4.69 -11.22 -11.30
CA HIS A 83 4.63 -9.83 -10.93
C HIS A 83 4.08 -9.71 -9.50
N TRP A 84 4.11 -8.51 -8.92
CA TRP A 84 3.42 -8.20 -7.68
C TRP A 84 2.93 -6.75 -7.68
N PHE A 85 2.01 -6.47 -6.78
CA PHE A 85 1.60 -5.11 -6.45
C PHE A 85 2.32 -4.67 -5.19
N MET A 86 2.92 -3.48 -5.20
CA MET A 86 3.63 -2.92 -4.08
C MET A 86 2.87 -1.70 -3.57
N LEU A 87 2.33 -1.77 -2.36
CA LEU A 87 1.75 -0.64 -1.65
C LEU A 87 2.83 -0.01 -0.77
N THR A 88 3.06 1.30 -0.93
CA THR A 88 4.04 2.07 -0.13
C THR A 88 3.35 3.24 0.57
N SER A 89 3.71 3.48 1.83
CA SER A 89 3.20 4.64 2.59
C SER A 89 3.88 5.95 2.19
N PRO A 90 3.28 7.08 2.57
CA PRO A 90 4.00 8.34 2.67
C PRO A 90 5.20 8.24 3.62
N GLY A 91 6.16 9.13 3.42
CA GLY A 91 7.36 9.29 4.23
C GLY A 91 8.30 10.33 3.61
N GLU A 92 9.60 10.23 3.90
CA GLU A 92 10.63 11.17 3.42
C GLU A 92 10.75 11.21 1.89
N VAL A 93 10.52 10.07 1.23
CA VAL A 93 10.72 9.93 -0.22
C VAL A 93 9.52 10.43 -1.04
N CYS A 94 8.31 10.27 -0.52
CA CYS A 94 7.07 10.70 -1.18
C CYS A 94 6.01 10.98 -0.12
N ASP A 95 5.25 12.04 -0.32
CA ASP A 95 4.14 12.47 0.54
C ASP A 95 2.82 11.73 0.25
N HIS A 96 2.80 10.78 -0.69
CA HIS A 96 1.61 10.04 -1.10
C HIS A 96 1.76 8.54 -0.88
N TRP A 97 0.63 7.89 -0.59
CA TRP A 97 0.48 6.45 -0.79
C TRP A 97 0.59 6.12 -2.27
N MET A 98 1.31 5.05 -2.60
CA MET A 98 1.39 4.56 -3.97
C MET A 98 1.09 3.08 -4.05
N LEU A 99 0.30 2.68 -5.05
CA LEU A 99 0.17 1.29 -5.45
C LEU A 99 0.87 1.11 -6.80
N LEU A 100 1.96 0.37 -6.78
CA LEU A 100 2.81 0.10 -7.93
C LEU A 100 2.60 -1.32 -8.42
N LEU A 101 2.64 -1.54 -9.73
CA LEU A 101 2.71 -2.86 -10.34
C LEU A 101 4.13 -3.09 -10.83
N GLN A 102 4.73 -4.20 -10.41
CA GLN A 102 6.12 -4.51 -10.73
C GLN A 102 6.26 -5.93 -11.27
N SER A 103 6.97 -6.08 -12.40
CA SER A 103 7.37 -7.39 -12.92
C SER A 103 8.37 -8.08 -12.00
N ALA A 104 8.38 -9.41 -11.95
CA ALA A 104 9.32 -10.16 -11.10
C ALA A 104 10.80 -9.88 -11.39
N SER A 105 11.15 -9.57 -12.64
CA SER A 105 12.51 -9.17 -13.03
C SER A 105 12.90 -7.75 -12.59
N GLY A 106 11.96 -6.97 -12.06
CA GLY A 106 12.15 -5.55 -11.74
C GLY A 106 12.24 -4.62 -12.96
N GLN A 107 12.26 -5.14 -14.19
CA GLN A 107 12.46 -4.35 -15.41
C GLN A 107 11.27 -3.44 -15.77
N ARG A 108 10.08 -3.77 -15.28
CA ARG A 108 8.86 -2.99 -15.51
C ARG A 108 8.23 -2.63 -14.17
N ILE A 109 8.04 -1.33 -13.97
CA ILE A 109 7.32 -0.77 -12.83
C ILE A 109 6.33 0.27 -13.37
N LYS A 110 5.07 0.21 -12.92
CA LYS A 110 4.05 1.20 -13.25
C LYS A 110 3.34 1.66 -11.98
N CYS A 111 3.20 2.96 -11.78
CA CYS A 111 2.35 3.49 -10.73
C CYS A 111 0.89 3.41 -11.19
N LEU A 112 0.05 2.68 -10.44
CA LEU A 112 -1.37 2.54 -10.71
C LEU A 112 -2.20 3.53 -9.88
N LEU A 113 -1.82 3.75 -8.63
CA LEU A 113 -2.47 4.72 -7.75
C LEU A 113 -1.44 5.61 -7.08
N ARG A 114 -1.76 6.90 -6.98
CA ARG A 114 -1.08 7.87 -6.12
C ARG A 114 -2.15 8.61 -5.33
N MET A 115 -2.13 8.48 -4.01
CA MET A 115 -3.22 8.90 -3.13
C MET A 115 -2.68 9.70 -1.95
N PRO A 116 -3.22 10.89 -1.63
CA PRO A 116 -2.77 11.67 -0.47
C PRO A 116 -3.20 11.03 0.86
N VAL A 117 -4.20 10.16 0.85
CA VAL A 117 -4.70 9.42 2.00
C VAL A 117 -4.84 7.93 1.68
N LEU A 118 -4.89 7.08 2.70
CA LEU A 118 -5.07 5.64 2.52
C LEU A 118 -6.52 5.32 2.09
N ASP A 119 -6.74 5.18 0.78
CA ASP A 119 -8.03 4.80 0.21
C ASP A 119 -8.15 3.28 0.06
N THR A 120 -8.59 2.63 1.14
CA THR A 120 -8.71 1.17 1.19
C THR A 120 -9.72 0.64 0.18
N PHE A 121 -10.79 1.38 -0.10
CA PHE A 121 -11.78 0.98 -1.09
C PHE A 121 -11.17 0.87 -2.49
N LEU A 122 -10.43 1.90 -2.91
CA LEU A 122 -9.83 1.93 -4.25
C LEU A 122 -8.72 0.89 -4.40
N ILE A 123 -7.87 0.73 -3.37
CA ILE A 123 -6.83 -0.30 -3.33
C ILE A 123 -7.47 -1.69 -3.45
N ASN A 124 -8.47 -1.99 -2.61
CA ASN A 124 -9.13 -3.29 -2.59
C ASN A 124 -9.84 -3.59 -3.91
N SER A 125 -10.52 -2.59 -4.48
CA SER A 125 -11.18 -2.72 -5.79
C SER A 125 -10.18 -3.05 -6.90
N LEU A 126 -9.01 -2.42 -6.87
CA LEU A 126 -7.96 -2.65 -7.85
C LEU A 126 -7.34 -4.04 -7.70
N LEU A 127 -7.04 -4.48 -6.47
CA LEU A 127 -6.52 -5.83 -6.21
C LEU A 127 -7.51 -6.93 -6.64
N LEU A 128 -8.80 -6.75 -6.34
CA LEU A 128 -9.85 -7.68 -6.78
C LEU A 128 -10.00 -7.69 -8.30
N ARG A 129 -9.91 -6.52 -8.96
CA ARG A 129 -9.94 -6.44 -10.42
C ARG A 129 -8.71 -7.11 -11.03
N ALA A 130 -7.54 -6.93 -10.43
CA ALA A 130 -6.30 -7.59 -10.87
C ALA A 130 -6.44 -9.11 -10.82
N ASP A 131 -6.99 -9.67 -9.73
CA ASP A 131 -7.25 -11.10 -9.60
C ASP A 131 -8.16 -11.65 -10.72
N VAL A 132 -9.22 -10.91 -11.07
CA VAL A 132 -10.10 -11.27 -12.20
C VAL A 132 -9.34 -11.27 -13.53
N LEU A 133 -8.49 -10.27 -13.77
CA LEU A 133 -7.70 -10.17 -15.02
C LEU A 133 -6.61 -11.25 -15.10
N ASP A 134 -5.98 -11.59 -13.97
CA ASP A 134 -5.00 -12.66 -13.88
C ASP A 134 -5.61 -14.03 -14.16
N LYS A 135 -6.80 -14.30 -13.62
CA LYS A 135 -7.57 -15.53 -13.91
C LYS A 135 -7.95 -15.62 -15.39
N LYS A 136 -8.14 -14.49 -16.07
CA LYS A 136 -8.33 -14.39 -17.53
C LYS A 136 -7.03 -14.46 -18.33
N ARG A 137 -5.87 -14.66 -17.68
CA ARG A 137 -4.54 -14.79 -18.30
C ARG A 137 -4.10 -13.57 -19.10
N TYR A 138 -4.47 -12.37 -18.65
CA TYR A 138 -3.95 -11.15 -19.25
C TYR A 138 -2.41 -11.11 -19.19
N THR A 139 -1.79 -10.50 -20.20
CA THR A 139 -0.36 -10.19 -20.14
C THR A 139 -0.12 -9.09 -19.12
N LEU A 140 1.11 -8.95 -18.61
CA LEU A 140 1.43 -7.86 -17.67
C LEU A 140 1.12 -6.47 -18.26
N ALA A 141 1.36 -6.28 -19.56
CA ALA A 141 1.03 -5.03 -20.24
C ALA A 141 -0.49 -4.81 -20.35
N GLY A 142 -1.25 -5.85 -20.69
CA GLY A 142 -2.71 -5.79 -20.74
C GLY A 142 -3.31 -5.48 -19.38
N LEU A 143 -2.86 -6.18 -18.34
CA LEU A 143 -3.26 -5.92 -16.95
C LEU A 143 -2.93 -4.48 -16.53
N ALA A 144 -1.72 -4.01 -16.82
CA ALA A 144 -1.30 -2.65 -16.48
C ALA A 144 -2.13 -1.56 -17.19
N ASN A 145 -2.62 -1.82 -18.40
CA ASN A 145 -3.45 -0.89 -19.16
C ASN A 145 -4.88 -0.87 -18.62
N GLU A 146 -5.50 -2.04 -18.44
CA GLU A 146 -6.86 -2.16 -17.90
C GLU A 146 -6.99 -1.55 -16.51
N LEU A 147 -6.01 -1.80 -15.63
CA LEU A 147 -6.02 -1.24 -14.28
C LEU A 147 -5.81 0.28 -14.30
N ALA A 148 -4.99 0.81 -15.21
CA ALA A 148 -4.82 2.26 -15.33
C ALA A 148 -6.11 2.97 -15.77
N VAL A 149 -6.83 2.42 -16.74
CA VAL A 149 -8.13 2.95 -17.18
C VAL A 149 -9.14 2.92 -16.02
N PHE A 150 -9.17 1.84 -15.24
CA PHE A 150 -10.00 1.76 -14.05
C PHE A 150 -9.67 2.86 -13.03
N THR A 151 -8.39 3.13 -12.80
CA THR A 151 -7.99 4.18 -11.85
C THR A 151 -8.29 5.59 -12.33
N GLU A 152 -8.15 5.87 -13.62
CA GLU A 152 -8.48 7.17 -14.20
C GLU A 152 -9.98 7.46 -14.07
N THR A 153 -10.83 6.49 -14.40
CA THR A 153 -12.29 6.63 -14.25
C THR A 153 -12.72 6.79 -12.79
N ALA A 154 -12.15 6.00 -11.88
CA ALA A 154 -12.47 6.06 -10.45
C ALA A 154 -12.02 7.36 -9.78
N THR A 155 -10.94 7.99 -10.25
CA THR A 155 -10.43 9.27 -9.71
C THR A 155 -11.12 10.48 -10.30
N HIS A 156 -11.50 10.45 -11.58
CA HIS A 156 -12.26 11.55 -12.20
C HIS A 156 -13.68 11.68 -11.63
N GLY A 157 -14.34 10.56 -11.32
CA GLY A 157 -15.67 10.57 -10.70
C GLY A 157 -15.70 11.03 -9.23
N ARG A 158 -14.53 11.33 -8.63
CA ARG A 158 -14.38 11.76 -7.23
C ARG A 158 -13.84 13.17 -7.07
N ARG A 159 -13.60 13.91 -8.17
CA ARG A 159 -13.36 15.35 -8.08
C ARG A 159 -14.69 16.05 -7.75
N PRO A 160 -14.73 16.96 -6.75
CA PRO A 160 -15.92 17.73 -6.44
C PRO A 160 -16.37 18.60 -7.62
#